data_AF-A0A6I9ZWH7-F1
#
_entry.id   AF-A0A6I9ZWH7-F1
#
_cell.length_a   1.000
_cell.length_b   1.000
_cell.length_c   1.000
_cell.angle_alpha   90.00
_cell.angle_beta   90.00
_cell.angle_gamma   90.00
#
_symmetry.space_group_name_H-M   'P 1'
#
loop_
_entity.id
_entity.type
_entity.pdbx_description
1 polymer ?
#
loop_
_entity_poly.entity_id
_entity_poly.type
_entity_poly.pdbx_seq_one_letter_code
_entity_poly.pdbx_strand_id
1 'polypeptide(L)'
;MRRLNWPLLVLEWSHQRGNPGSLQNVEKEPQNFLLFDVMTNHNIKQCLIKKVQEAVLDKWVNYPHCMDKRLLALIYLAQASNVLENAFAPLLDEQYDLATKRVRQLLDLDLKVECLKANTNEVLWAVVAVFTK
;
A
#
# COMPACT_ATOMS: atom_id res chain seq x y z
N MET A 1 1.81 37.64 12.10
CA MET A 1 1.06 36.41 11.77
C MET A 1 -0.19 36.78 10.97
N ARG A 2 -0.22 36.55 9.65
CA ARG A 2 -1.42 36.72 8.83
C ARG A 2 -1.92 35.33 8.43
N ARG A 3 -3.12 34.95 8.87
CA ARG A 3 -3.76 33.68 8.47
C ARG A 3 -4.19 33.80 7.01
N LEU A 4 -3.72 32.90 6.16
CA LEU A 4 -4.19 32.76 4.77
C LEU A 4 -5.61 32.16 4.79
N ASN A 5 -6.54 32.89 4.18
CA ASN A 5 -7.96 32.51 4.10
C ASN A 5 -8.17 31.60 2.88
N TRP A 6 -8.14 30.29 3.13
CA TRP A 6 -8.26 29.21 2.14
C TRP A 6 -9.42 29.31 1.13
N PRO A 7 -10.61 29.84 1.47
CA PRO A 7 -11.74 29.91 0.53
C PRO A 7 -11.52 30.85 -0.66
N LEU A 8 -10.71 31.91 -0.51
CA LEU A 8 -10.45 32.87 -1.60
C LEU A 8 -9.51 32.28 -2.64
N LEU A 9 -8.54 31.47 -2.23
CA LEU A 9 -7.67 30.74 -3.15
C LEU A 9 -8.48 29.73 -3.97
N VAL A 10 -9.45 29.04 -3.38
CA VAL A 10 -10.26 28.07 -4.13
C VAL A 10 -11.12 28.75 -5.21
N LEU A 11 -11.69 29.93 -4.95
CA LEU A 11 -12.45 30.68 -5.96
C LEU A 11 -11.57 31.21 -7.10
N GLU A 12 -10.37 31.69 -6.78
CA GLU A 12 -9.42 32.22 -7.77
C GLU A 12 -8.90 31.10 -8.70
N TRP A 13 -8.77 29.88 -8.16
CA TRP A 13 -8.43 28.68 -8.92
C TRP A 13 -9.58 28.15 -9.81
N SER A 14 -10.84 28.42 -9.44
CA SER A 14 -12.00 28.01 -10.25
C SER A 14 -12.25 28.94 -11.45
N HIS A 15 -11.84 30.21 -11.39
CA HIS A 15 -12.03 31.16 -12.50
C HIS A 15 -11.03 30.97 -13.65
N GLN A 16 -9.88 30.33 -13.38
CA GLN A 16 -8.81 30.09 -14.36
C GLN A 16 -9.03 28.87 -15.26
N ARG A 17 -10.00 27.98 -14.98
CA ARG A 17 -10.33 26.86 -15.88
C ARG A 17 -11.60 27.14 -16.68
N GLY A 18 -11.40 27.71 -17.86
CA GLY A 18 -12.42 27.79 -18.88
C GLY A 18 -12.93 26.41 -19.32
N ASN A 19 -14.25 26.33 -19.46
CA ASN A 19 -15.10 25.40 -20.22
C ASN A 19 -14.72 23.89 -20.26
N PRO A 20 -15.54 22.96 -19.72
CA PRO A 20 -15.22 21.53 -19.61
C PRO A 20 -15.48 20.71 -20.89
N GLY A 21 -15.37 21.33 -22.07
CA GLY A 21 -15.75 20.72 -23.36
C GLY A 21 -14.65 19.96 -24.13
N SER A 22 -13.42 19.88 -23.62
CA SER A 22 -12.30 19.26 -24.34
C SER A 22 -11.36 18.53 -23.38
N LEU A 23 -11.79 17.38 -22.85
CA LEU A 23 -10.90 16.45 -22.17
C LEU A 23 -10.51 15.34 -23.14
N GLN A 24 -9.68 15.68 -24.12
CA GLN A 24 -8.78 14.70 -24.70
C GLN A 24 -7.44 14.84 -23.97
N ASN A 25 -7.06 13.74 -23.31
CA ASN A 25 -5.73 13.45 -22.80
C ASN A 25 -5.14 14.48 -21.82
N VAL A 26 -5.59 14.42 -20.57
CA VAL A 26 -4.74 14.92 -19.47
C VAL A 26 -3.70 13.83 -19.18
N GLU A 27 -2.66 13.77 -20.02
CA GLU A 27 -1.39 13.21 -19.56
C GLU A 27 -0.95 14.04 -18.35
N LYS A 28 -0.60 13.37 -17.25
CA LYS A 28 -0.07 14.04 -16.06
C LYS A 28 1.26 14.70 -16.44
N GLU A 29 1.23 15.98 -16.80
CA GLU A 29 2.44 16.77 -16.97
C GLU A 29 3.19 16.85 -15.63
N PRO A 30 4.51 16.61 -15.61
CA PRO A 30 5.32 16.76 -14.41
C PRO A 30 5.36 18.25 -14.00
N GLN A 31 4.75 18.55 -12.86
CA GLN A 31 4.84 19.85 -12.21
C GLN A 31 6.27 20.06 -11.70
N ASN A 32 7.11 20.72 -12.49
CA ASN A 32 8.41 21.18 -12.04
C ASN A 32 8.20 22.38 -11.09
N PHE A 33 8.19 22.10 -9.78
CA PHE A 33 8.29 23.14 -8.76
C PHE A 33 9.72 23.71 -8.81
N LEU A 34 9.87 24.90 -9.39
CA LEU A 34 11.13 25.61 -9.67
C LEU A 34 12.05 25.87 -8.45
N LEU A 35 11.66 25.46 -7.23
CA LEU A 35 12.40 25.76 -5.99
C LEU A 35 12.77 24.53 -5.14
N PHE A 36 12.25 23.33 -5.41
CA PHE A 36 12.68 22.12 -4.70
C PHE A 36 12.58 20.91 -5.62
N ASP A 37 13.70 20.19 -5.78
CA ASP A 37 13.73 18.89 -6.46
C ASP A 37 12.96 17.87 -5.60
N VAL A 38 11.72 17.58 -5.98
CA VAL A 38 10.96 16.48 -5.39
C VAL A 38 11.48 15.20 -6.02
N MET A 39 12.53 14.62 -5.44
CA MET A 39 13.03 13.31 -5.82
C MET A 39 11.96 12.24 -5.58
N THR A 40 11.07 12.03 -6.55
CA THR A 40 10.06 10.97 -6.48
C THR A 40 10.71 9.63 -6.80
N ASN A 41 11.00 8.83 -5.78
CA ASN A 41 11.48 7.44 -5.91
C ASN A 41 10.39 6.48 -6.42
N HIS A 42 9.80 6.77 -7.59
CA HIS A 42 8.69 6.01 -8.17
C HIS A 42 9.07 4.53 -8.37
N ASN A 43 10.32 4.27 -8.77
CA ASN A 43 10.83 2.92 -9.04
C ASN A 43 10.82 2.02 -7.79
N ILE A 44 11.16 2.57 -6.62
CA ILE A 44 11.19 1.78 -5.36
C ILE A 44 9.77 1.43 -4.94
N LYS A 45 8.82 2.37 -5.05
CA LYS A 45 7.40 2.13 -4.75
C LYS A 45 6.84 1.01 -5.62
N GLN A 46 7.08 1.06 -6.93
CA GLN A 46 6.59 0.02 -7.85
C GLN A 46 7.24 -1.34 -7.57
N CYS A 47 8.54 -1.36 -7.26
CA CYS A 47 9.22 -2.59 -6.86
C CYS A 47 8.58 -3.21 -5.59
N LEU A 48 8.22 -2.38 -4.61
CA LEU A 48 7.61 -2.84 -3.37
C LEU A 48 6.20 -3.39 -3.60
N ILE A 49 5.37 -2.69 -4.38
CA ILE A 49 4.02 -3.14 -4.76
C ILE A 49 4.10 -4.50 -5.44
N LYS A 50 4.99 -4.63 -6.44
CA LYS A 50 5.17 -5.89 -7.16
C LYS A 50 5.59 -7.04 -6.24
N LYS A 51 6.54 -6.80 -5.31
CA LYS A 51 6.96 -7.82 -4.34
C LYS A 51 5.82 -8.30 -3.44
N VAL A 52 4.98 -7.38 -2.97
CA VAL A 52 3.81 -7.72 -2.15
C VAL A 52 2.80 -8.54 -2.96
N GLN A 53 2.49 -8.12 -4.18
CA GLN A 53 1.60 -8.86 -5.10
C GLN A 53 2.13 -10.26 -5.39
N GLU A 54 3.40 -10.39 -5.78
CA GLU A 54 4.03 -11.68 -6.05
C GLU A 54 3.95 -12.62 -4.83
N ALA A 55 4.13 -12.10 -3.60
CA ALA A 55 4.08 -12.90 -2.38
C ALA A 55 2.71 -13.52 -2.10
N VAL A 56 1.63 -12.81 -2.45
CA VAL A 56 0.25 -13.28 -2.23
C VAL A 56 -0.37 -13.93 -3.47
N LEU A 57 0.35 -13.92 -4.60
CA LEU A 57 -0.06 -14.53 -5.87
C LEU A 57 0.91 -15.66 -6.27
N ASP A 58 1.84 -15.38 -7.17
CA ASP A 58 2.67 -16.39 -7.85
C ASP A 58 3.65 -17.11 -6.91
N LYS A 59 4.14 -16.42 -5.88
CA LYS A 59 5.10 -16.94 -4.89
C LYS A 59 4.43 -17.28 -3.57
N TRP A 60 3.11 -17.44 -3.56
CA TRP A 60 2.39 -17.82 -2.36
C TRP A 60 2.87 -19.15 -1.82
N VAL A 61 3.09 -19.19 -0.51
CA VAL A 61 3.41 -20.41 0.22
C VAL A 61 2.33 -20.62 1.27
N ASN A 62 1.76 -21.82 1.34
CA ASN A 62 0.71 -22.17 2.31
C ASN A 62 1.19 -22.10 3.77
N TYR A 63 2.50 -22.08 3.95
CA TYR A 63 3.18 -22.06 5.23
C TYR A 63 3.88 -20.70 5.42
N PRO A 64 3.36 -19.81 6.29
CA PRO A 64 3.91 -18.45 6.47
C PRO A 64 5.38 -18.44 6.91
N HIS A 65 5.82 -19.48 7.63
CA HIS A 65 7.21 -19.62 8.07
C HIS A 65 8.21 -19.83 6.92
N CYS A 66 7.74 -20.21 5.73
CA CYS A 66 8.56 -20.34 4.53
C CYS A 66 8.66 -19.01 3.75
N MET A 67 7.88 -17.99 4.11
CA MET A 67 7.98 -16.67 3.50
C MET A 67 9.17 -15.88 4.09
N ASP A 68 9.69 -14.94 3.31
CA ASP A 68 10.64 -13.96 3.83
C ASP A 68 10.02 -13.19 5.00
N LYS A 69 10.70 -13.19 6.15
CA LYS A 69 10.18 -12.64 7.40
C LYS A 69 9.88 -11.14 7.29
N ARG A 70 10.66 -10.39 6.48
CA ARG A 70 10.44 -8.94 6.29
C ARG A 70 9.22 -8.68 5.42
N LEU A 71 9.04 -9.49 4.37
CA LEU A 71 7.87 -9.40 3.49
C LEU A 71 6.59 -9.82 4.21
N LEU A 72 6.63 -10.87 5.02
CA LEU A 72 5.51 -11.29 5.86
C LEU A 72 5.11 -10.18 6.86
N ALA A 73 6.09 -9.59 7.55
CA ALA A 73 5.85 -8.46 8.46
C ALA A 73 5.20 -7.27 7.74
N LEU A 74 5.70 -6.96 6.54
CA LEU A 74 5.17 -5.88 5.72
C LEU A 74 3.70 -6.11 5.36
N ILE A 75 3.31 -7.34 5.00
CA ILE A 75 1.92 -7.67 4.66
C ILE A 75 1.00 -7.44 5.86
N TYR A 76 1.37 -7.95 7.05
CA TYR A 76 0.57 -7.75 8.27
C TYR A 76 0.43 -6.26 8.65
N LEU A 77 1.53 -5.51 8.64
CA LEU A 77 1.50 -4.10 9.02
C LEU A 77 0.78 -3.23 7.98
N ALA A 78 0.94 -3.54 6.69
CA ALA A 78 0.22 -2.86 5.61
C ALA A 78 -1.29 -3.10 5.70
N GLN A 79 -1.69 -4.32 6.07
CA GLN A 79 -3.09 -4.66 6.32
C GLN A 79 -3.63 -3.90 7.53
N ALA A 80 -2.92 -3.91 8.67
CA ALA A 80 -3.32 -3.19 9.89
C ALA A 80 -3.38 -1.66 9.69
N SER A 81 -2.58 -1.13 8.78
CA SER A 81 -2.57 0.30 8.42
C SER A 81 -3.57 0.65 7.31
N ASN A 82 -4.35 -0.30 6.80
CA ASN A 82 -5.28 -0.14 5.68
C ASN A 82 -4.64 0.44 4.40
N VAL A 83 -3.36 0.13 4.15
CA VAL A 83 -2.64 0.59 2.95
C VAL A 83 -2.41 -0.52 1.92
N LEU A 84 -2.70 -1.78 2.26
CA LEU A 84 -2.52 -2.93 1.38
C LEU A 84 -3.41 -2.84 0.13
N GLU A 85 -4.57 -2.20 0.26
CA GLU A 85 -5.49 -1.93 -0.85
C GLU A 85 -4.80 -1.19 -2.01
N ASN A 86 -3.86 -0.29 -1.71
CA ASN A 86 -3.11 0.43 -2.75
C ASN A 86 -2.22 -0.48 -3.60
N ALA A 87 -1.80 -1.63 -3.05
CA ALA A 87 -1.05 -2.63 -3.77
C ALA A 87 -1.97 -3.57 -4.57
N PHE A 88 -3.25 -3.72 -4.19
CA PHE A 88 -4.19 -4.63 -4.83
C PHE A 88 -5.09 -3.95 -5.87
N ALA A 89 -5.33 -2.64 -5.75
CA ALA A 89 -6.10 -1.85 -6.70
C ALA A 89 -5.74 -2.03 -8.19
N PRO A 90 -4.46 -2.24 -8.60
CA PRO A 90 -4.13 -2.48 -10.01
C PRO A 90 -4.21 -3.96 -10.44
N LEU A 91 -4.62 -4.89 -9.57
CA LEU A 91 -4.79 -6.30 -9.91
C LEU A 91 -6.08 -6.53 -10.71
N LEU A 92 -6.12 -7.64 -11.46
CA LEU A 92 -7.37 -8.14 -12.05
C LEU A 92 -8.31 -8.68 -10.96
N ASP A 93 -9.62 -8.65 -11.18
CA ASP A 93 -10.63 -9.08 -10.20
C ASP A 93 -10.34 -10.46 -9.59
N GLU A 94 -10.01 -11.46 -10.42
CA GLU A 94 -9.67 -12.82 -9.94
C GLU A 94 -8.42 -12.84 -9.05
N GLN A 95 -7.41 -12.03 -9.39
CA GLN A 95 -6.18 -11.90 -8.61
C GLN A 95 -6.42 -11.14 -7.32
N TYR A 96 -7.24 -10.09 -7.36
CA TYR A 96 -7.66 -9.32 -6.20
C TYR A 96 -8.38 -10.20 -5.18
N ASP A 97 -9.35 -11.00 -5.63
CA ASP A 97 -10.09 -11.93 -4.78
C ASP A 97 -9.19 -12.99 -4.17
N LEU A 98 -8.28 -13.57 -4.97
CA LEU A 98 -7.32 -14.56 -4.50
C LEU A 98 -6.34 -13.97 -3.47
N ALA A 99 -5.80 -12.78 -3.74
CA ALA A 99 -4.90 -12.06 -2.83
C ALA A 99 -5.60 -11.75 -1.50
N THR A 100 -6.81 -11.20 -1.55
CA THR A 100 -7.62 -10.90 -0.37
C THR A 100 -7.93 -12.14 0.45
N LYS A 101 -8.28 -13.25 -0.22
CA LYS A 101 -8.51 -14.55 0.44
C LYS A 101 -7.26 -15.04 1.17
N ARG A 102 -6.09 -14.93 0.55
CA ARG A 102 -4.80 -15.35 1.15
C ARG A 102 -4.35 -14.45 2.29
N VAL A 103 -4.56 -13.15 2.19
CA VAL A 103 -4.33 -12.22 3.32
C VAL A 103 -5.26 -12.57 4.49
N ARG A 104 -6.53 -12.87 4.23
CA ARG A 104 -7.46 -13.34 5.26
C ARG A 104 -6.97 -14.64 5.92
N GLN A 105 -6.50 -15.60 5.13
CA GLN A 105 -5.89 -16.83 5.66
C GLN A 105 -4.70 -16.56 6.61
N LEU A 106 -3.88 -15.53 6.35
CA LEU A 106 -2.81 -15.13 7.27
C LEU A 106 -3.32 -14.51 8.57
N LEU A 107 -4.42 -13.75 8.50
CA LEU A 107 -5.04 -13.11 9.66
C LEU A 107 -5.75 -14.12 10.56
N ASP A 108 -6.30 -15.19 9.98
CA ASP A 108 -7.02 -16.23 10.70
C ASP A 108 -6.09 -17.23 11.44
N LEU A 109 -4.77 -17.05 11.33
CA LEU A 109 -3.80 -17.90 12.03
C LEU A 109 -3.83 -17.68 13.55
N ASP A 110 -3.63 -18.78 14.28
CA ASP A 110 -3.36 -18.67 15.72
C ASP A 110 -1.92 -18.24 15.97
N LEU A 111 -1.75 -16.93 16.16
CA LEU A 111 -0.45 -16.29 16.42
C LEU A 111 0.27 -16.87 17.65
N LYS A 112 -0.47 -17.40 18.65
CA LYS A 112 0.14 -18.05 19.83
C LYS A 112 0.74 -19.41 19.48
N VAL A 113 0.19 -20.11 18.50
CA VAL A 113 0.74 -21.36 17.99
C VAL A 113 1.91 -21.07 17.04
N GLU A 114 1.76 -20.05 16.18
CA GLU A 114 2.81 -19.70 15.22
C GLU A 114 4.09 -19.18 15.89
N CYS A 115 4.00 -18.47 17.02
CA CYS A 115 5.20 -17.99 17.73
C CYS A 115 6.02 -19.09 18.41
N LEU A 116 5.42 -20.26 18.69
CA LEU A 116 6.09 -21.38 19.34
C LEU A 116 6.84 -22.29 18.35
N LYS A 117 6.69 -22.07 17.04
CA LYS A 117 7.38 -22.88 16.03
C LYS A 117 8.88 -22.56 16.01
N ALA A 118 9.68 -23.59 15.72
CA ALA A 118 11.13 -23.47 15.62
C ALA A 118 11.55 -22.45 14.55
N ASN A 119 12.63 -21.71 14.82
CA ASN A 119 13.23 -20.72 13.91
C ASN A 119 12.29 -19.54 13.52
N THR A 120 11.30 -19.23 14.35
CA THR A 120 10.45 -18.05 14.16
C THR A 120 11.06 -16.81 14.82
N ASN A 121 10.46 -15.64 14.57
CA ASN A 121 10.80 -14.42 15.26
C ASN A 121 9.64 -14.10 16.21
N GLU A 122 9.83 -14.32 17.51
CA GLU A 122 8.79 -14.10 18.52
C GLU A 122 8.33 -12.64 18.56
N VAL A 123 9.25 -11.68 18.36
CA VAL A 123 8.93 -10.25 18.32
C VAL A 123 8.03 -9.92 17.14
N LEU A 124 8.27 -10.54 15.97
CA LEU A 124 7.38 -10.38 14.81
C LEU A 124 5.94 -10.79 15.17
N TRP A 125 5.77 -11.98 15.74
CA TRP A 125 4.45 -12.49 16.08
C TRP A 125 3.79 -11.70 17.21
N ALA A 126 4.56 -11.21 18.18
CA ALA A 126 4.07 -10.31 19.21
C ALA A 126 3.55 -8.99 18.62
N VAL A 127 4.31 -8.37 17.70
CA VAL A 127 3.90 -7.16 16.99
C VAL A 127 2.64 -7.42 16.18
N VAL A 128 2.61 -8.51 15.39
CA VAL A 128 1.42 -8.88 14.62
C VAL A 128 0.21 -9.04 15.55
N ALA A 129 0.36 -9.72 16.68
CA ALA A 129 -0.73 -9.91 17.63
C ALA A 129 -1.27 -8.61 18.25
N VAL A 130 -0.45 -7.57 18.36
CA VAL A 130 -0.88 -6.24 18.84
C VAL A 130 -1.65 -5.46 17.76
N PHE A 131 -1.34 -5.68 16.48
CA PHE A 131 -1.94 -4.93 15.38
C PHE A 131 -3.11 -5.64 14.69
N THR A 132 -3.32 -6.93 14.96
CA THR A 132 -4.42 -7.71 14.36
C THR A 132 -5.52 -8.14 15.35
N LYS A 133 -5.37 -7.82 16.64
CA LYS A 133 -6.38 -8.06 17.70
C LYS A 133 -6.65 -6.76 18.46
#